data_AF-A0A7J4NLD3-F1
#
_entry.id   AF-A0A7J4NLD3-F1
#
_cell.length_a   1.000
_cell.length_b   1.000
_cell.length_c   1.000
_cell.angle_alpha   90.00
_cell.angle_beta   90.00
_cell.angle_gamma   90.00
#
_symmetry.space_group_name_H-M   'P 1'
#
loop_
_entity.id
_entity.type
_entity.pdbx_description
1 polymer ?
#
loop_
_entity_poly.entity_id
_entity_poly.type
_entity_poly.pdbx_seq_one_letter_code
_entity_poly.pdbx_strand_id
1 'polypeptide(L)'
;MAPDGFINDLATVLKEGSNGLYVTPGVHDEVRTVRFQRWYDKPNLLDKMRDLLITVTIDEEEVRELASKIGEKASPQDVDLSLMILASKMSMEGRKVTLVSDDFKMTTTGDKINLNFDTCPPSTFLQRLADLGSRGQRTRLRSLSRRVRAAEMRYAISRAGQYDIQAKLTWMVNSLLTSQTTSTPTIKGENVSNERKMIGALLRSINGEVVKKSMLKKLGKLPNVCAPVATLDEYLASMSSDGSSDDIQQEYDAAANILSEVLEKT
;
A
#
# COMPACT_ATOMS: atom_id res chain seq x y z
N MET A 1 -12.92 11.05 -4.75
CA MET A 1 -12.23 12.36 -4.66
C MET A 1 -12.18 12.81 -3.20
N ALA A 2 -11.11 13.49 -2.83
CA ALA A 2 -10.77 13.84 -1.45
C ALA A 2 -11.84 14.73 -0.79
N PRO A 3 -12.19 14.50 0.50
CA PRO A 3 -13.03 15.42 1.27
C PRO A 3 -12.25 16.67 1.70
N ASP A 4 -12.95 17.74 2.08
CA ASP A 4 -12.36 19.04 2.46
C ASP A 4 -11.35 18.94 3.61
N GLY A 5 -11.53 17.99 4.53
CA GLY A 5 -10.59 17.74 5.63
C GLY A 5 -9.29 17.01 5.22
N PHE A 6 -9.14 16.62 3.95
CA PHE A 6 -8.00 15.79 3.50
C PHE A 6 -6.65 16.47 3.69
N ILE A 7 -6.53 17.76 3.35
CA ILE A 7 -5.26 18.48 3.45
C ILE A 7 -4.82 18.58 4.91
N ASN A 8 -5.75 18.84 5.84
CA ASN A 8 -5.46 18.88 7.27
C ASN A 8 -5.06 17.50 7.80
N ASP A 9 -5.76 16.45 7.37
CA ASP A 9 -5.42 15.07 7.73
C ASP A 9 -4.00 14.72 7.25
N LEU A 10 -3.67 15.05 6.01
CA LEU A 10 -2.36 14.82 5.40
C LEU A 10 -1.26 15.60 6.12
N ALA A 11 -1.47 16.90 6.36
CA ALA A 11 -0.52 17.76 7.07
C ALA A 11 -0.19 17.24 8.47
N THR A 12 -1.20 16.76 9.20
CA THR A 12 -1.03 16.22 10.55
C THR A 12 -0.22 14.94 10.54
N VAL A 13 -0.59 13.98 9.67
CA VAL A 13 0.11 12.69 9.56
C VAL A 13 1.57 12.86 9.11
N LEU A 14 1.84 13.79 8.20
CA LEU A 14 3.20 14.08 7.76
C LEU A 14 4.06 14.70 8.86
N LYS A 15 3.51 15.68 9.61
CA LYS A 15 4.22 16.32 10.73
C LYS A 15 4.54 15.35 11.86
N GLU A 16 3.59 14.50 12.24
CA GLU A 16 3.79 13.51 13.32
C GLU A 16 4.86 12.47 12.97
N GLY A 17 5.00 12.13 11.69
CA GLY A 17 5.97 11.16 11.22
C GLY A 17 7.32 11.72 10.77
N SER A 18 7.58 13.03 10.93
CA SER A 18 8.74 13.72 10.35
C SER A 18 8.92 13.43 8.84
N ASN A 19 7.81 13.26 8.13
CA ASN A 19 7.78 12.91 6.72
C ASN A 19 7.54 14.17 5.86
N GLY A 20 8.15 14.22 4.69
CA GLY A 20 7.95 15.30 3.71
C GLY A 20 7.44 14.77 2.37
N LEU A 21 6.70 15.60 1.64
CA LEU A 21 6.37 15.34 0.23
C LEU A 21 7.33 16.14 -0.64
N TYR A 22 8.07 15.45 -1.50
CA TYR A 22 9.07 16.05 -2.36
C TYR A 22 8.62 15.92 -3.81
N VAL A 23 8.75 17.01 -4.57
CA VAL A 23 8.36 17.08 -5.99
C VAL A 23 9.39 17.86 -6.80
N THR A 24 9.37 17.70 -8.11
CA THR A 24 10.16 18.49 -9.05
C THR A 24 9.30 19.62 -9.67
N PRO A 25 9.91 20.68 -10.19
CA PRO A 25 9.18 21.80 -10.80
C PRO A 25 8.17 21.38 -11.88
N GLY A 26 8.52 20.40 -12.72
CA GLY A 26 7.65 19.92 -13.80
C GLY A 26 6.29 19.41 -13.32
N VAL A 27 6.21 18.85 -12.10
CA VAL A 27 4.93 18.42 -11.50
C VAL A 27 3.97 19.60 -11.32
N HIS A 28 4.49 20.79 -10.97
CA HIS A 28 3.65 21.98 -10.81
C HIS A 28 3.02 22.41 -12.13
N ASP A 29 3.76 22.29 -13.24
CA ASP A 29 3.23 22.64 -14.56
C ASP A 29 2.16 21.66 -15.03
N GLU A 30 2.35 20.35 -14.81
CA GLU A 30 1.38 19.32 -15.16
C GLU A 30 0.05 19.47 -14.41
N VAL A 31 0.12 19.79 -13.11
CA VAL A 31 -1.08 19.88 -12.27
C VAL A 31 -1.59 21.30 -12.09
N ARG A 32 -1.03 22.28 -12.82
CA ARG A 32 -1.34 23.71 -12.71
C ARG A 32 -2.83 24.03 -12.78
N THR A 33 -3.58 23.31 -13.62
CA THR A 33 -5.02 23.55 -13.82
C THR A 33 -5.92 22.59 -13.04
N VAL A 34 -5.34 21.68 -12.25
CA VAL A 34 -6.09 20.64 -11.52
C VAL A 34 -6.81 21.25 -10.32
N ARG A 35 -8.08 20.86 -10.12
CA ARG A 35 -8.97 21.41 -9.08
C ARG A 35 -9.67 20.30 -8.29
N PHE A 36 -9.94 20.58 -7.01
CA PHE A 36 -10.72 19.69 -6.15
C PHE A 36 -12.20 19.68 -6.52
N GLN A 37 -12.64 18.74 -7.36
CA GLN A 37 -14.02 18.74 -7.90
C GLN A 37 -15.15 18.58 -6.88
N ARG A 38 -14.88 18.05 -5.68
CA ARG A 38 -15.89 17.82 -4.63
C ARG A 38 -15.91 18.87 -3.53
N TRP A 39 -14.93 19.78 -3.53
CA TRP A 39 -14.84 20.85 -2.54
C TRP A 39 -15.72 22.02 -3.00
N TYR A 40 -16.23 22.78 -2.04
CA TYR A 40 -16.88 24.05 -2.34
C TYR A 40 -15.90 24.97 -3.09
N ASP A 41 -16.38 25.69 -4.11
CA ASP A 41 -15.61 26.54 -5.04
C ASP A 41 -14.51 25.87 -5.88
N LYS A 42 -14.34 24.54 -5.77
CA LYS A 42 -13.37 23.75 -6.54
C LYS A 42 -11.98 24.44 -6.60
N PRO A 43 -11.34 24.66 -5.44
CA PRO A 43 -10.05 25.33 -5.37
C PRO A 43 -8.99 24.57 -6.16
N ASN A 44 -7.98 25.31 -6.60
CA ASN A 44 -6.80 24.75 -7.24
C ASN A 44 -6.06 23.79 -6.30
N LEU A 45 -5.58 22.67 -6.84
CA LEU A 45 -4.85 21.64 -6.09
C LEU A 45 -3.56 22.20 -5.50
N LEU A 46 -2.72 22.83 -6.33
CA LEU A 46 -1.43 23.36 -5.92
C LEU A 46 -1.57 24.43 -4.85
N ASP A 47 -2.55 25.32 -4.98
CA ASP A 47 -2.79 26.37 -3.99
C ASP A 47 -3.11 25.80 -2.60
N LYS A 48 -3.74 24.63 -2.53
CA LYS A 48 -4.05 23.96 -1.26
C LYS A 48 -2.93 23.05 -0.76
N MET A 49 -2.05 22.57 -1.64
CA MET A 49 -0.95 21.66 -1.29
C MET A 49 0.40 22.36 -1.10
N ARG A 50 0.52 23.64 -1.48
CA ARG A 50 1.79 24.39 -1.52
C ARG A 50 2.62 24.24 -0.25
N ASP A 51 2.01 24.40 0.92
CA ASP A 51 2.72 24.36 2.21
C ASP A 51 3.15 22.94 2.63
N LEU A 52 2.69 21.91 1.92
CA LEU A 52 3.04 20.51 2.16
C LEU A 52 4.09 19.98 1.18
N LEU A 53 4.36 20.70 0.08
CA LEU A 53 5.24 20.25 -0.99
C LEU A 53 6.60 20.94 -0.91
N ILE A 54 7.65 20.14 -0.84
CA ILE A 54 9.03 20.60 -0.94
C ILE A 54 9.46 20.42 -2.40
N THR A 55 9.76 21.52 -3.07
CA THR A 55 10.17 21.47 -4.49
C THR A 55 11.68 21.44 -4.58
N VAL A 56 12.21 20.45 -5.30
CA VAL A 56 13.64 20.27 -5.54
C VAL A 56 13.90 20.28 -7.04
N THR A 57 14.77 21.17 -7.48
CA THR A 57 15.20 21.26 -8.88
C THR A 57 16.22 20.17 -9.18
N ILE A 58 16.06 19.50 -10.33
CA ILE A 58 16.98 18.50 -10.84
C ILE A 58 17.65 19.06 -12.09
N ASP A 59 18.93 18.77 -12.27
CA ASP A 59 19.69 19.20 -13.43
C ASP A 59 19.22 18.47 -14.69
N GLU A 60 19.06 19.20 -15.80
CA GLU A 60 18.67 18.64 -17.10
C GLU A 60 19.72 17.65 -17.62
N GLU A 61 21.00 17.83 -17.29
CA GLU A 61 22.06 16.89 -17.66
C GLU A 61 21.84 15.53 -17.01
N GLU A 62 21.47 15.50 -15.73
CA GLU A 62 21.16 14.25 -15.01
C GLU A 62 19.94 13.53 -15.60
N VAL A 63 18.91 14.29 -16.00
CA VAL A 63 17.72 13.76 -16.68
C VAL A 63 18.12 13.08 -17.99
N ARG A 64 18.97 13.74 -18.78
CA ARG A 64 19.46 13.22 -20.06
C ARG A 64 20.35 11.98 -19.88
N GLU A 65 21.20 11.97 -18.87
CA GLU A 65 22.03 10.81 -18.54
C GLU A 65 21.19 9.59 -18.14
N LEU A 66 20.17 9.79 -17.29
CA LEU A 66 19.28 8.71 -16.88
C LEU A 66 18.46 8.19 -18.08
N ALA A 67 17.94 9.08 -18.93
CA ALA A 67 17.25 8.71 -20.16
C ALA A 67 18.14 7.85 -21.07
N SER A 68 19.41 8.23 -21.24
CA SER A 68 20.38 7.48 -22.05
C SER A 68 20.67 6.09 -21.47
N LYS A 69 20.70 5.93 -20.14
CA LYS A 69 20.91 4.63 -19.47
C LYS A 69 19.70 3.70 -19.60
N ILE A 70 18.49 4.26 -19.65
CA ILE A 70 17.24 3.51 -19.81
C ILE A 70 17.00 3.11 -21.28
N GLY A 71 17.46 3.94 -22.21
CA GLY A 71 17.26 3.79 -23.65
C GLY A 71 16.05 4.60 -24.16
N GLU A 72 16.21 5.31 -25.27
CA GLU A 72 15.28 6.33 -25.79
C GLU A 72 13.84 5.83 -26.05
N LYS A 73 13.63 4.55 -26.37
CA LYS A 73 12.28 3.97 -26.59
C LYS A 73 11.56 3.57 -25.29
N ALA A 74 12.27 3.53 -24.16
CA ALA A 74 11.76 3.09 -22.86
C ALA A 74 11.72 4.21 -21.81
N SER A 75 12.20 5.41 -22.15
CA SER A 75 12.29 6.55 -21.25
C SER A 75 10.90 7.06 -20.82
N PRO A 76 10.63 7.20 -19.51
CA PRO A 76 9.54 8.01 -18.98
C PRO A 76 9.63 9.47 -19.42
N GLN A 77 8.59 10.27 -19.17
CA GLN A 77 8.64 11.72 -19.48
C GLN A 77 9.74 12.40 -18.65
N ASP A 78 10.23 13.56 -19.07
CA ASP A 78 11.28 14.29 -18.35
C ASP A 78 10.89 14.57 -16.89
N VAL A 79 9.60 14.77 -16.63
CA VAL A 79 9.05 14.93 -15.28
C VAL A 79 9.20 13.64 -14.45
N ASP A 80 8.84 12.50 -15.02
CA ASP A 80 8.96 11.18 -14.38
C ASP A 80 10.43 10.84 -14.08
N LEU A 81 11.32 11.07 -15.04
CA LEU A 81 12.77 10.89 -14.86
C LEU A 81 13.31 11.79 -13.75
N SER A 82 12.90 13.05 -13.74
CA SER A 82 13.29 14.00 -12.69
C SER A 82 12.85 13.51 -11.30
N LEU A 83 11.65 12.94 -11.19
CA LEU A 83 11.16 12.35 -9.93
C LEU A 83 11.95 11.10 -9.52
N MET A 84 12.34 10.26 -10.47
CA MET A 84 13.20 9.09 -10.20
C MET A 84 14.59 9.50 -9.71
N ILE A 85 15.20 10.52 -10.32
CA ILE A 85 16.50 11.07 -9.90
C ILE A 85 16.40 11.66 -8.50
N LEU A 86 15.36 12.45 -8.23
CA LEU A 86 15.11 13.00 -6.90
C LEU A 86 14.99 11.90 -5.85
N ALA A 87 14.20 10.85 -6.14
CA ALA A 87 14.03 9.73 -5.24
C ALA A 87 15.35 8.98 -4.99
N SER A 88 16.15 8.78 -6.04
CA SER A 88 17.47 8.15 -5.94
C SER A 88 18.45 8.96 -5.08
N LYS A 89 18.57 10.28 -5.33
CA LYS A 89 19.43 11.18 -4.53
C LYS A 89 19.06 11.16 -3.06
N MET A 90 17.77 11.27 -2.75
CA MET A 90 17.30 11.25 -1.36
C MET A 90 17.55 9.89 -0.67
N SER A 91 17.48 8.79 -1.43
CA SER A 91 17.85 7.47 -0.90
C SER A 91 19.36 7.35 -0.64
N MET A 92 20.19 7.88 -1.53
CA MET A 92 21.65 7.93 -1.33
C MET A 92 22.06 8.78 -0.12
N GLU A 93 21.27 9.77 0.27
CA GLU A 93 21.40 10.51 1.54
C GLU A 93 21.02 9.68 2.79
N GLY A 94 20.64 8.40 2.61
CA GLY A 94 20.25 7.49 3.69
C GLY A 94 18.79 7.63 4.13
N ARG A 95 17.94 8.35 3.38
CA ARG A 95 16.52 8.47 3.70
C ARG A 95 15.74 7.28 3.16
N LYS A 96 14.73 6.84 3.91
CA LYS A 96 13.74 5.89 3.37
C LYS A 96 12.80 6.64 2.41
N VAL A 97 12.90 6.34 1.12
CA VAL A 97 12.13 7.01 0.07
C VAL A 97 11.11 6.06 -0.55
N THR A 98 9.90 6.56 -0.78
CA THR A 98 8.89 5.88 -1.58
C THR A 98 8.40 6.81 -2.68
N LEU A 99 8.62 6.43 -3.95
CA LEU A 99 8.10 7.12 -5.12
C LEU A 99 6.62 6.72 -5.32
N VAL A 100 5.73 7.71 -5.31
CA VAL A 100 4.28 7.49 -5.43
C VAL A 100 3.82 7.86 -6.83
N SER A 101 3.37 6.89 -7.62
CA SER A 101 2.86 7.13 -8.97
C SER A 101 1.89 6.05 -9.45
N ASP A 102 0.96 6.42 -10.33
CA ASP A 102 0.07 5.48 -11.00
C ASP A 102 0.71 4.82 -12.23
N ASP A 103 1.85 5.33 -12.71
CA ASP A 103 2.59 4.74 -13.81
C ASP A 103 3.46 3.56 -13.35
N PHE A 104 3.07 2.37 -13.80
CA PHE A 104 3.78 1.13 -13.52
C PHE A 104 5.17 1.11 -14.15
N LYS A 105 5.41 1.85 -15.25
CA LYS A 105 6.70 1.85 -15.94
C LYS A 105 7.83 2.34 -15.04
N MET A 106 7.59 3.37 -14.22
CA MET A 106 8.61 3.89 -13.30
C MET A 106 9.09 2.83 -12.29
N THR A 107 8.22 1.89 -11.91
CA THR A 107 8.61 0.75 -11.05
C THR A 107 9.55 -0.17 -11.81
N THR A 108 9.13 -0.63 -12.99
CA THR A 108 9.96 -1.56 -13.79
C THR A 108 11.29 -0.95 -14.21
N THR A 109 11.34 0.37 -14.39
CA THR A 109 12.56 1.09 -14.76
C THR A 109 13.48 1.27 -13.55
N GLY A 110 12.93 1.50 -12.35
CA GLY A 110 13.70 1.53 -11.10
C GLY A 110 14.34 0.18 -10.77
N ASP A 111 13.58 -0.91 -10.90
CA ASP A 111 14.08 -2.28 -10.66
C ASP A 111 15.20 -2.66 -11.65
N LYS A 112 15.06 -2.26 -12.92
CA LYS A 112 16.09 -2.52 -13.96
C LYS A 112 17.42 -1.82 -13.71
N ILE A 113 17.40 -0.65 -13.08
CA ILE A 113 18.59 0.17 -12.82
C ILE A 113 19.08 0.00 -11.37
N ASN A 114 18.42 -0.86 -10.58
CA ASN A 114 18.71 -1.08 -9.16
C ASN A 114 18.73 0.22 -8.35
N LEU A 115 17.72 1.07 -8.56
CA LEU A 115 17.58 2.30 -7.78
C LEU A 115 17.07 1.95 -6.38
N ASN A 116 17.76 2.42 -5.33
CA ASN A 116 17.48 2.08 -3.93
C ASN A 116 16.22 2.78 -3.36
N PHE A 117 15.10 2.86 -4.07
CA PHE A 117 13.86 3.42 -3.53
C PHE A 117 12.67 2.50 -3.79
N ASP A 118 11.69 2.53 -2.88
CA ASP A 118 10.44 1.80 -3.08
C ASP A 118 9.53 2.58 -4.03
N THR A 119 8.65 1.88 -4.76
CA THR A 119 7.54 2.51 -5.47
C THR A 119 6.20 2.03 -4.93
N CYS A 120 5.16 2.85 -5.01
CA CYS A 120 3.80 2.39 -4.76
C CYS A 120 2.74 3.23 -5.48
N PRO A 121 1.55 2.67 -5.76
CA PRO A 121 0.45 3.43 -6.32
C PRO A 121 -0.15 4.41 -5.30
N PRO A 122 -0.73 5.54 -5.75
CA PRO A 122 -1.39 6.52 -4.89
C PRO A 122 -2.40 5.92 -3.91
N SER A 123 -3.16 4.90 -4.31
CA SER A 123 -4.08 4.22 -3.39
C SER A 123 -3.39 3.49 -2.24
N THR A 124 -2.23 2.89 -2.48
CA THR A 124 -1.41 2.23 -1.46
C THR A 124 -0.75 3.25 -0.56
N PHE A 125 -0.22 4.35 -1.12
CA PHE A 125 0.30 5.46 -0.34
C PHE A 125 -0.74 5.99 0.67
N LEU A 126 -1.96 6.25 0.22
CA LEU A 126 -3.06 6.68 1.09
C LEU A 126 -3.45 5.63 2.14
N GLN A 127 -3.30 4.35 1.84
CA GLN A 127 -3.52 3.28 2.81
C GLN A 127 -2.44 3.31 3.90
N ARG A 128 -1.15 3.42 3.52
CA ARG A 128 -0.02 3.53 4.46
C ARG A 128 -0.18 4.77 5.37
N LEU A 129 -0.55 5.92 4.80
CA LEU A 129 -0.86 7.13 5.59
C LEU A 129 -2.02 6.91 6.58
N ALA A 130 -3.02 6.14 6.20
CA ALA A 130 -4.15 5.86 7.07
C ALA A 130 -3.75 5.08 8.32
N ASP A 131 -2.74 4.22 8.21
CA ASP A 131 -2.26 3.40 9.31
C ASP A 131 -1.48 4.23 10.34
N LEU A 132 -0.81 5.30 9.87
CA LEU A 132 -0.14 6.31 10.70
C LEU A 132 -1.10 7.28 11.40
N GLY A 133 -2.27 7.57 10.81
CA GLY A 133 -3.22 8.54 11.37
C GLY A 133 -4.07 8.03 12.54
N SER A 134 -4.67 8.98 13.27
CA SER A 134 -5.65 8.71 14.35
C SER A 134 -6.89 7.95 13.84
N ARG A 135 -7.71 7.40 14.74
CA ARG A 135 -8.90 6.59 14.39
C ARG A 135 -9.84 7.26 13.37
N GLY A 136 -10.04 8.58 13.50
CA GLY A 136 -10.86 9.38 12.60
C GLY A 136 -10.22 9.54 11.22
N GLN A 137 -8.96 9.98 11.20
CA GLN A 137 -8.14 10.13 9.97
C GLN A 137 -8.01 8.81 9.22
N ARG A 138 -7.68 7.73 9.92
CA ARG A 138 -7.60 6.36 9.39
C ARG A 138 -8.85 5.96 8.63
N THR A 139 -10.02 6.25 9.18
CA THR A 139 -11.30 5.90 8.53
C THR A 139 -11.49 6.69 7.23
N ARG A 140 -11.18 7.99 7.22
CA ARG A 140 -11.31 8.86 6.05
C ARG A 140 -10.27 8.53 4.97
N LEU A 141 -9.01 8.34 5.35
CA LEU A 141 -7.91 7.99 4.45
C LEU A 141 -8.09 6.60 3.83
N ARG A 142 -8.52 5.58 4.59
CA ARG A 142 -8.88 4.25 4.03
C ARG A 142 -10.05 4.35 3.04
N SER A 143 -11.03 5.20 3.32
CA SER A 143 -12.15 5.46 2.39
C SER A 143 -11.68 6.17 1.11
N LEU A 144 -10.72 7.09 1.21
CA LEU A 144 -10.12 7.72 0.04
C LEU A 144 -9.27 6.73 -0.75
N SER A 145 -8.40 5.94 -0.09
CA SER A 145 -7.60 4.88 -0.70
C SER A 145 -8.45 3.92 -1.54
N ARG A 146 -9.56 3.40 -1.01
CA ARG A 146 -10.48 2.52 -1.78
C ARG A 146 -11.06 3.19 -3.02
N ARG A 147 -11.41 4.48 -2.93
CA ARG A 147 -11.98 5.23 -4.07
C ARG A 147 -10.93 5.55 -5.13
N VAL A 148 -9.71 5.87 -4.72
CA VAL A 148 -8.57 6.09 -5.62
C VAL A 148 -8.22 4.77 -6.31
N ARG A 149 -8.14 3.66 -5.58
CA ARG A 149 -7.89 2.33 -6.15
C ARG A 149 -8.91 1.97 -7.23
N ALA A 150 -10.20 2.16 -6.94
CA ALA A 150 -11.25 1.91 -7.92
C ALA A 150 -11.10 2.79 -9.17
N ALA A 151 -10.59 4.01 -9.04
CA ALA A 151 -10.32 4.89 -10.18
C ALA A 151 -9.08 4.42 -10.97
N GLU A 152 -7.98 4.10 -10.29
CA GLU A 152 -6.75 3.55 -10.89
C GLU A 152 -7.05 2.27 -11.67
N MET A 153 -7.80 1.33 -11.08
CA MET A 153 -8.18 0.08 -11.74
C MET A 153 -9.08 0.33 -12.96
N ARG A 154 -10.09 1.20 -12.85
CA ARG A 154 -10.96 1.54 -13.98
C ARG A 154 -10.18 2.17 -15.13
N TYR A 155 -9.27 3.09 -14.82
CA TYR A 155 -8.40 3.70 -15.81
C TYR A 155 -7.49 2.66 -16.46
N ALA A 156 -6.93 1.75 -15.67
CA ALA A 156 -6.09 0.70 -16.20
C ALA A 156 -6.82 -0.25 -17.14
N ILE A 157 -8.03 -0.68 -16.75
CA ILE A 157 -8.90 -1.52 -17.58
C ILE A 157 -9.31 -0.76 -18.86
N SER A 158 -9.59 0.55 -18.78
CA SER A 158 -9.94 1.35 -19.96
C SER A 158 -8.83 1.41 -21.03
N ARG A 159 -7.59 1.10 -20.64
CA ARG A 159 -6.41 1.10 -21.51
C ARG A 159 -5.89 -0.30 -21.80
N ALA A 160 -6.78 -1.30 -21.78
CA ALA A 160 -6.41 -2.69 -21.98
C ALA A 160 -5.60 -3.02 -23.23
N GLY A 161 -5.81 -2.26 -24.30
CA GLY A 161 -5.07 -2.44 -25.55
C GLY A 161 -3.70 -1.76 -25.59
N GLN A 162 -3.30 -1.00 -24.56
CA GLN A 162 -2.11 -0.13 -24.63
C GLN A 162 -0.92 -0.65 -23.80
N TYR A 163 -1.15 -1.48 -22.79
CA TYR A 163 -0.10 -2.06 -21.96
C TYR A 163 -0.59 -3.31 -21.23
N ASP A 164 0.35 -4.06 -20.66
CA ASP A 164 0.04 -5.23 -19.84
C ASP A 164 -0.68 -4.84 -18.54
N ILE A 165 -2.02 -4.92 -18.57
CA ILE A 165 -2.85 -4.64 -17.39
C ILE A 165 -2.61 -5.67 -16.29
N GLN A 166 -2.34 -6.93 -16.63
CA GLN A 166 -2.17 -7.98 -15.62
C GLN A 166 -0.96 -7.68 -14.75
N ALA A 167 0.17 -7.30 -15.36
CA ALA A 167 1.34 -6.85 -14.63
C ALA A 167 1.02 -5.64 -13.72
N LYS A 168 0.29 -4.65 -14.23
CA LYS A 168 -0.10 -3.46 -13.44
C LYS A 168 -1.02 -3.81 -12.26
N LEU A 169 -2.04 -4.66 -12.46
CA LEU A 169 -2.96 -5.06 -11.41
C LEU A 169 -2.27 -5.92 -10.35
N THR A 170 -1.43 -6.87 -10.78
CA THR A 170 -0.61 -7.68 -9.88
C THR A 170 0.31 -6.80 -9.04
N TRP A 171 0.97 -5.80 -9.63
CA TRP A 171 1.79 -4.84 -8.89
C TRP A 171 0.98 -4.04 -7.87
N MET A 172 -0.22 -3.57 -8.23
CA MET A 172 -1.10 -2.87 -7.29
C MET A 172 -1.51 -3.77 -6.11
N VAL A 173 -1.79 -5.05 -6.36
CA VAL A 173 -2.13 -6.03 -5.31
C VAL A 173 -0.93 -6.33 -4.43
N ASN A 174 0.24 -6.59 -5.00
CA ASN A 174 1.48 -6.87 -4.25
C ASN A 174 1.90 -5.67 -3.38
N SER A 175 1.81 -4.46 -3.92
CA SER A 175 2.05 -3.21 -3.17
C SER A 175 1.10 -3.06 -1.97
N LEU A 176 -0.13 -3.56 -2.11
CA LEU A 176 -1.11 -3.53 -1.03
C LEU A 176 -0.84 -4.62 0.01
N LEU A 177 -0.54 -5.85 -0.41
CA LEU A 177 -0.27 -6.99 0.48
C LEU A 177 0.96 -6.73 1.34
N THR A 178 2.04 -6.22 0.74
CA THR A 178 3.24 -5.76 1.47
C THR A 178 2.94 -4.66 2.48
N SER A 179 1.90 -3.86 2.25
CA SER A 179 1.44 -2.84 3.21
C SER A 179 0.52 -3.41 4.31
N GLN A 180 -0.11 -4.56 4.08
CA GLN A 180 -1.06 -5.17 5.02
C GLN A 180 -0.41 -6.04 6.09
N THR A 181 0.86 -6.40 5.96
CA THR A 181 1.62 -7.22 6.94
C THR A 181 1.77 -6.57 8.33
N THR A 182 1.16 -5.41 8.58
CA THR A 182 1.11 -4.77 9.90
C THR A 182 -0.29 -4.53 10.46
N SER A 183 -1.39 -4.96 9.81
CA SER A 183 -2.72 -4.87 10.47
C SER A 183 -3.80 -5.83 9.98
N THR A 184 -4.38 -6.54 10.95
CA THR A 184 -5.54 -7.44 10.86
C THR A 184 -6.72 -6.83 10.08
N PRO A 185 -7.44 -7.62 9.27
CA PRO A 185 -8.45 -7.11 8.35
C PRO A 185 -9.70 -6.58 9.09
N THR A 186 -10.17 -5.39 8.70
CA THR A 186 -11.43 -4.80 9.17
C THR A 186 -12.39 -4.53 8.00
N ILE A 187 -13.50 -5.25 7.90
CA ILE A 187 -14.58 -5.03 6.90
C ILE A 187 -15.90 -4.70 7.62
N LYS A 188 -16.55 -3.56 7.28
CA LYS A 188 -17.80 -3.08 7.89
C LYS A 188 -19.06 -3.47 7.10
N GLY A 189 -20.10 -3.85 7.82
CA GLY A 189 -21.53 -3.98 7.44
C GLY A 189 -22.33 -4.13 8.75
N GLU A 190 -23.36 -3.30 8.98
CA GLU A 190 -23.83 -2.95 10.34
C GLU A 190 -24.58 -4.04 11.12
N ASN A 191 -25.24 -5.01 10.47
CA ASN A 191 -25.76 -6.20 11.17
C ASN A 191 -24.77 -7.37 11.25
N VAL A 192 -23.69 -7.31 10.47
CA VAL A 192 -22.56 -8.26 10.52
C VAL A 192 -21.53 -7.85 11.60
N SER A 193 -21.76 -6.73 12.29
CA SER A 193 -20.85 -6.09 13.25
C SER A 193 -20.58 -6.93 14.49
N ASN A 194 -21.57 -7.65 15.02
CA ASN A 194 -21.37 -8.49 16.21
C ASN A 194 -20.69 -9.81 15.89
N GLU A 195 -21.14 -10.48 14.83
CA GLU A 195 -20.53 -11.73 14.36
C GLU A 195 -19.08 -11.51 13.93
N ARG A 196 -18.77 -10.43 13.20
CA ARG A 196 -17.38 -10.08 12.86
C ARG A 196 -16.54 -9.65 14.06
N LYS A 197 -17.14 -9.02 15.07
CA LYS A 197 -16.43 -8.77 16.36
C LYS A 197 -16.15 -10.07 17.09
N MET A 198 -17.03 -11.07 16.98
CA MET A 198 -16.80 -12.41 17.52
C MET A 198 -15.72 -13.15 16.72
N ILE A 199 -15.80 -13.19 15.39
CA ILE A 199 -14.77 -13.77 14.51
C ILE A 199 -13.40 -13.12 14.78
N GLY A 200 -13.34 -11.78 14.80
CA GLY A 200 -12.08 -11.07 15.09
C GLY A 200 -11.59 -11.23 16.53
N ALA A 201 -12.48 -11.51 17.50
CA ALA A 201 -12.09 -11.84 18.86
C ALA A 201 -11.63 -13.30 18.98
N LEU A 202 -12.20 -14.20 18.20
CA LEU A 202 -11.80 -15.61 18.11
C LEU A 202 -10.41 -15.71 17.46
N LEU A 203 -10.20 -15.06 16.31
CA LEU A 203 -8.90 -15.04 15.61
C LEU A 203 -7.78 -14.52 16.51
N ARG A 204 -8.01 -13.40 17.22
CA ARG A 204 -7.06 -12.86 18.20
C ARG A 204 -6.79 -13.83 19.35
N SER A 205 -7.81 -14.57 19.80
CA SER A 205 -7.65 -15.55 20.87
C SER A 205 -6.86 -16.77 20.42
N ILE A 206 -7.03 -17.22 19.18
CA ILE A 206 -6.27 -18.34 18.59
C ILE A 206 -4.80 -17.93 18.42
N ASN A 207 -4.55 -16.69 18.01
CA ASN A 207 -3.20 -16.13 17.85
C ASN A 207 -2.52 -15.71 19.17
N GLY A 208 -3.07 -16.07 20.32
CA GLY A 208 -2.49 -15.78 21.64
C GLY A 208 -2.59 -14.31 22.10
N GLU A 209 -3.37 -13.46 21.43
CA GLU A 209 -3.55 -12.06 21.82
C GLU A 209 -4.55 -11.88 22.98
N VAL A 210 -4.40 -10.79 23.74
CA VAL A 210 -5.27 -10.49 24.88
C VAL A 210 -6.66 -10.00 24.44
N VAL A 211 -7.69 -10.83 24.66
CA VAL A 211 -9.09 -10.51 24.35
C VAL A 211 -9.88 -10.15 25.61
N LYS A 212 -10.77 -9.14 25.52
CA LYS A 212 -11.62 -8.71 26.65
C LYS A 212 -12.45 -9.88 27.21
N LYS A 213 -12.47 -10.05 28.53
CA LYS A 213 -13.21 -11.12 29.25
C LYS A 213 -14.70 -11.20 28.86
N SER A 214 -15.35 -10.07 28.59
CA SER A 214 -16.74 -10.02 28.14
C SER A 214 -16.97 -10.59 26.74
N MET A 215 -15.95 -10.59 25.87
CA MET A 215 -16.00 -11.21 24.54
C MET A 215 -15.63 -12.68 24.60
N LEU A 216 -14.66 -13.07 25.43
CA LEU A 216 -14.35 -14.49 25.68
C LEU A 216 -15.57 -15.25 26.25
N LYS A 217 -16.31 -14.63 27.18
CA LYS A 217 -17.57 -15.19 27.70
C LYS A 217 -18.63 -15.40 26.61
N LYS A 218 -18.64 -14.56 25.56
CA LYS A 218 -19.54 -14.69 24.40
C LYS A 218 -19.09 -15.75 23.39
N LEU A 219 -17.78 -15.95 23.26
CA LEU A 219 -17.19 -16.99 22.40
C LEU A 219 -17.30 -18.40 22.99
N GLY A 220 -17.49 -18.51 24.30
CA GLY A 220 -17.71 -19.79 24.96
C GLY A 220 -16.51 -20.73 24.79
N LYS A 221 -16.77 -21.94 24.27
CA LYS A 221 -15.73 -22.97 24.05
C LYS A 221 -15.02 -22.85 22.69
N LEU A 222 -15.49 -21.97 21.79
CA LEU A 222 -14.94 -21.85 20.43
C LEU A 222 -13.44 -21.60 20.39
N PRO A 223 -12.83 -20.77 21.26
CA PRO A 223 -11.37 -20.58 21.25
C PRO A 223 -10.59 -21.85 21.54
N ASN A 224 -11.13 -22.76 22.36
CA ASN A 224 -10.48 -24.03 22.67
C ASN A 224 -10.66 -25.04 21.53
N VAL A 225 -11.84 -25.07 20.91
CA VAL A 225 -12.13 -25.94 19.76
C VAL A 225 -11.28 -25.53 18.56
N CYS A 226 -11.12 -24.24 18.30
CA CYS A 226 -10.33 -23.73 17.18
C CYS A 226 -8.83 -23.56 17.50
N ALA A 227 -8.38 -23.87 18.72
CA ALA A 227 -6.97 -23.76 19.09
C ALA A 227 -6.02 -24.56 18.18
N PRO A 228 -6.38 -25.78 17.70
CA PRO A 228 -5.52 -26.54 16.79
C PRO A 228 -5.25 -25.84 15.46
N VAL A 229 -6.10 -24.88 15.04
CA VAL A 229 -5.91 -24.16 13.77
C VAL A 229 -4.62 -23.32 13.77
N ALA A 230 -4.13 -22.91 14.93
CA ALA A 230 -2.88 -22.15 15.04
C ALA A 230 -1.66 -22.94 14.51
N THR A 231 -1.70 -24.28 14.50
CA THR A 231 -0.58 -25.10 13.99
C THR A 231 -0.40 -24.97 12.48
N LEU A 232 -1.48 -24.66 11.74
CA LEU A 232 -1.40 -24.36 10.30
C LEU A 232 -0.68 -23.03 10.06
N ASP A 233 -0.99 -22.02 10.86
CA ASP A 233 -0.34 -20.71 10.76
C ASP A 233 1.15 -20.79 11.12
N GLU A 234 1.52 -21.61 12.12
CA GLU A 234 2.92 -21.90 12.48
C GLU A 234 3.68 -22.60 11.34
N TYR A 235 3.07 -23.60 10.71
CA TYR A 235 3.67 -24.33 9.59
C TYR A 235 3.85 -23.45 8.33
N LEU A 236 2.86 -22.62 8.01
CA LEU A 236 2.97 -21.66 6.90
C LEU A 236 4.04 -20.59 7.17
N ALA A 237 4.22 -20.20 8.43
CA ALA A 237 5.28 -19.29 8.84
C ALA A 237 6.67 -19.94 8.69
N SER A 238 6.84 -21.22 9.05
CA SER A 238 8.11 -21.94 8.85
C SER A 238 8.47 -22.12 7.39
N MET A 239 7.48 -22.38 6.51
CA MET A 239 7.71 -22.45 5.06
C MET A 239 8.22 -21.11 4.48
N SER A 240 7.75 -19.99 5.04
CA SER A 240 8.15 -18.66 4.58
C SER A 240 9.58 -18.27 5.01
N SER A 241 10.10 -18.89 6.08
CA SER A 241 11.45 -18.63 6.60
C SER A 241 12.53 -19.55 6.03
N ASP A 242 12.19 -20.76 5.58
CA ASP A 242 13.20 -21.79 5.26
C ASP A 242 13.76 -21.73 3.83
N GLY A 243 13.16 -20.95 2.91
CA GLY A 243 13.78 -20.50 1.64
C GLY A 243 14.43 -21.55 0.71
N SER A 244 14.33 -22.84 0.99
CA SER A 244 15.20 -23.90 0.45
C SER A 244 14.47 -25.22 0.16
N SER A 245 13.13 -25.25 0.17
CA SER A 245 12.39 -26.47 -0.17
C SER A 245 12.18 -26.54 -1.69
N ASP A 246 13.10 -27.23 -2.39
CA ASP A 246 13.03 -27.49 -3.84
C ASP A 246 11.93 -28.51 -4.20
N ASP A 247 11.27 -29.13 -3.21
CA ASP A 247 10.24 -30.16 -3.42
C ASP A 247 8.86 -29.68 -2.97
N ILE A 248 8.19 -28.97 -3.88
CA ILE A 248 6.82 -28.44 -3.71
C ILE A 248 5.82 -29.55 -3.38
N GLN A 249 6.03 -30.77 -3.90
CA GLN A 249 5.11 -31.88 -3.68
C GLN A 249 5.17 -32.37 -2.24
N GLN A 250 6.37 -32.44 -1.67
CA GLN A 250 6.57 -32.85 -0.28
C GLN A 250 5.94 -31.87 0.72
N GLU A 251 6.09 -30.55 0.48
CA GLU A 251 5.46 -29.53 1.32
C GLU A 251 3.93 -29.54 1.19
N TYR A 252 3.42 -29.82 0.00
CA TYR A 252 1.97 -29.94 -0.21
C TYR A 252 1.40 -31.13 0.57
N ASP A 253 2.05 -32.29 0.51
CA ASP A 253 1.61 -33.50 1.21
C ASP A 253 1.72 -33.32 2.74
N ALA A 254 2.77 -32.63 3.21
CA ALA A 254 2.91 -32.27 4.63
C ALA A 254 1.82 -31.30 5.10
N ALA A 255 1.52 -30.25 4.32
CA ALA A 255 0.41 -29.33 4.60
C ALA A 255 -0.95 -30.05 4.66
N ALA A 256 -1.20 -30.98 3.74
CA ALA A 256 -2.44 -31.77 3.69
C ALA A 256 -2.59 -32.67 4.93
N ASN A 257 -1.50 -33.27 5.40
CA ASN A 257 -1.50 -34.08 6.62
C ASN A 257 -1.79 -33.24 7.87
N ILE A 258 -1.14 -32.07 8.00
CA ILE A 258 -1.38 -31.15 9.12
C ILE A 258 -2.84 -30.67 9.11
N LEU A 259 -3.39 -30.35 7.93
CA LEU A 259 -4.80 -29.98 7.79
C LEU A 259 -5.73 -31.11 8.23
N SER A 260 -5.45 -32.35 7.86
CA SER A 260 -6.22 -33.52 8.29
C SER A 260 -6.18 -33.69 9.81
N GLU A 261 -5.00 -33.58 10.42
CA GLU A 261 -4.81 -33.70 11.87
C GLU A 261 -5.54 -32.59 12.65
N VAL A 262 -5.55 -31.37 12.12
CA VAL A 262 -6.29 -30.24 12.70
C VAL A 262 -7.80 -30.48 12.64
N LEU A 263 -8.32 -30.98 11.51
CA LEU A 263 -9.74 -31.28 11.33
C LEU A 263 -10.23 -32.45 12.20
N GLU A 264 -9.36 -33.40 12.54
CA GLU A 264 -9.68 -34.51 13.45
C GLU A 264 -9.69 -34.11 14.93
N LYS A 265 -8.99 -33.01 15.28
CA LYS A 265 -8.88 -32.51 16.66
C LYS A 265 -9.93 -31.45 17.03
N THR A 266 -10.61 -30.86 16.04
CA THR A 266 -11.67 -29.84 16.19
C THR A 266 -13.07 -30.46 16.31
#